data_AF-A0A2W1JZ14-F1
#
_entry.id   AF-A0A2W1JZ14-F1
#
_cell.length_a   1.000
_cell.length_b   1.000
_cell.length_c   1.000
_cell.angle_alpha   90.00
_cell.angle_beta   90.00
_cell.angle_gamma   90.00
#
_symmetry.space_group_name_H-M   'P 1'
#
loop_
_entity.id
_entity.type
_entity.pdbx_description
1 polymer ?
#
loop_
_entity_poly.entity_id
_entity_poly.type
_entity_poly.pdbx_seq_one_letter_code
_entity_poly.pdbx_strand_id
1 'polypeptide(L)'
;MSFYQAQIYKNVMEALVAEEIKSQLNQNPAYRSQKINITEVATYALNRVPPLYASSQEGLYRQKQRAQKEFGQHLKAAVHKGLEIVTSKPLRLTTPLLPEEDLEAEAQLARMALERLPMEGELF
;
A
#
# COMPACT_ATOMS: atom_id res chain seq x y z
N MET A 1 -19.77 28.74 10.03
CA MET A 1 -19.97 27.31 9.71
C MET A 1 -19.35 27.03 8.35
N SER A 2 -18.13 26.46 8.30
CA SER A 2 -17.49 26.11 7.03
C SER A 2 -17.68 24.62 6.75
N PHE A 3 -18.83 24.27 6.16
CA PHE A 3 -19.10 22.90 5.70
C PHE A 3 -18.39 22.58 4.36
N TYR A 4 -17.48 23.45 3.88
CA TYR A 4 -16.88 23.37 2.55
C TYR A 4 -15.35 23.21 2.54
N GLN A 5 -14.71 23.06 3.69
CA GLN A 5 -13.27 22.84 3.73
C GLN A 5 -12.93 21.36 3.57
N ALA A 6 -12.13 21.03 2.57
CA ALA A 6 -11.56 19.71 2.40
C ALA A 6 -10.70 19.35 3.62
N GLN A 7 -11.02 18.23 4.27
CA GLN A 7 -10.30 17.74 5.46
C GLN A 7 -9.27 16.67 5.11
N ILE A 8 -9.57 15.85 4.10
CA ILE A 8 -8.72 14.74 3.66
C ILE A 8 -8.65 14.70 2.14
N TYR A 9 -7.61 14.09 1.61
CA TYR A 9 -7.50 13.70 0.22
C TYR A 9 -7.23 12.19 0.15
N LYS A 10 -7.66 11.54 -0.92
CA LYS A 10 -7.33 10.12 -1.18
C LYS A 10 -7.18 9.84 -2.65
N ASN A 11 -6.32 8.87 -2.97
CA ASN A 11 -6.15 8.37 -4.33
C ASN A 11 -7.22 7.33 -4.63
N VAL A 12 -8.05 7.57 -5.64
CA VAL A 12 -9.12 6.65 -6.05
C VAL A 12 -8.57 5.33 -6.57
N MET A 13 -7.36 5.35 -7.14
CA MET A 13 -6.73 4.15 -7.68
C MET A 13 -6.41 3.11 -6.61
N GLU A 14 -6.19 3.51 -5.35
CA GLU A 14 -5.95 2.57 -4.25
C GLU A 14 -7.12 1.61 -4.05
N ALA A 15 -8.34 2.15 -4.01
CA ALA A 15 -9.55 1.34 -3.87
C ALA A 15 -9.78 0.45 -5.11
N LEU A 16 -9.58 0.99 -6.31
CA LEU A 16 -9.78 0.24 -7.56
C LEU A 16 -8.76 -0.89 -7.74
N VAL A 17 -7.50 -0.65 -7.37
CA VAL A 17 -6.45 -1.68 -7.38
C VAL A 17 -6.79 -2.77 -6.37
N ALA A 18 -7.22 -2.42 -5.16
CA ALA A 18 -7.63 -3.41 -4.15
C ALA A 18 -8.84 -4.25 -4.61
N GLU A 19 -9.84 -3.63 -5.24
CA GLU A 19 -10.99 -4.32 -5.85
C GLU A 19 -10.54 -5.30 -6.95
N GLU A 20 -9.65 -4.88 -7.84
CA GLU A 20 -9.16 -5.72 -8.94
C GLU A 20 -8.28 -6.88 -8.44
N ILE A 21 -7.43 -6.67 -7.43
CA ILE A 21 -6.64 -7.75 -6.83
C ILE A 21 -7.57 -8.84 -6.30
N LYS A 22 -8.61 -8.47 -5.54
CA LYS A 22 -9.63 -9.41 -5.05
C LYS A 22 -10.33 -10.13 -6.20
N SER A 23 -10.69 -9.41 -7.25
CA SER A 23 -11.31 -9.96 -8.45
C SER A 23 -10.45 -11.05 -9.11
N GLN A 24 -9.17 -10.76 -9.41
CA GLN A 24 -8.27 -11.70 -10.07
C GLN A 24 -7.91 -12.91 -9.18
N LEU A 25 -7.75 -12.71 -7.87
CA LEU A 25 -7.53 -13.80 -6.92
C LEU A 25 -8.73 -14.77 -6.85
N ASN A 26 -9.95 -14.24 -6.88
CA ASN A 26 -11.17 -15.07 -6.85
C ASN A 26 -11.36 -15.85 -8.16
N GLN A 27 -11.07 -15.21 -9.30
CA GLN A 27 -11.24 -15.77 -10.63
C GLN A 27 -10.18 -16.81 -11.00
N ASN A 28 -8.97 -16.73 -10.44
CA ASN A 28 -7.89 -17.66 -10.78
C ASN A 28 -7.57 -18.64 -9.63
N PRO A 29 -7.94 -19.92 -9.75
CA PRO A 29 -7.67 -20.94 -8.73
C PRO A 29 -6.19 -21.13 -8.40
N ALA A 30 -5.28 -20.82 -9.34
CA ALA A 30 -3.83 -20.99 -9.15
C ALA A 30 -3.27 -20.17 -7.97
N TYR A 31 -3.95 -19.08 -7.61
CA TYR A 31 -3.54 -18.21 -6.51
C TYR A 31 -4.11 -18.63 -5.14
N ARG A 32 -5.09 -19.53 -5.08
CA ARG A 32 -5.81 -19.87 -3.83
C ARG A 32 -4.94 -20.60 -2.80
N SER A 33 -3.94 -21.35 -3.24
CA SER A 33 -3.05 -22.14 -2.38
C SER A 33 -1.76 -21.41 -2.02
N GLN A 34 -1.53 -20.21 -2.57
CA GLN A 34 -0.29 -19.47 -2.38
C GLN A 34 -0.45 -18.35 -1.35
N LYS A 35 0.53 -18.20 -0.46
CA LYS A 35 0.61 -17.05 0.43
C LYS A 35 1.15 -15.85 -0.35
N ILE A 36 0.25 -15.08 -0.96
CA ILE A 36 0.59 -13.91 -1.77
C ILE A 36 0.57 -12.66 -0.89
N ASN A 37 1.63 -11.87 -0.91
CA ASN A 37 1.67 -10.58 -0.24
C ASN A 37 0.87 -9.54 -1.05
N ILE A 38 -0.38 -9.30 -0.66
CA ILE A 38 -1.29 -8.35 -1.32
C ILE A 38 -0.72 -6.93 -1.33
N THR A 39 -0.02 -6.53 -0.28
CA THR A 39 0.58 -5.19 -0.17
C THR A 39 1.64 -5.00 -1.25
N GLU A 40 2.48 -5.99 -1.52
CA GLU A 40 3.47 -5.91 -2.62
C GLU A 40 2.80 -5.82 -3.99
N VAL A 41 1.72 -6.58 -4.22
CA VAL A 41 0.95 -6.52 -5.47
C VAL A 41 0.34 -5.14 -5.66
N ALA A 42 -0.28 -4.59 -4.60
CA ALA A 42 -0.87 -3.27 -4.62
C ALA A 42 0.18 -2.19 -4.91
N THR A 43 1.31 -2.20 -4.20
CA THR A 43 2.42 -1.26 -4.43
C THR A 43 2.98 -1.37 -5.84
N TYR A 44 3.13 -2.59 -6.37
CA TYR A 44 3.55 -2.81 -7.75
C TYR A 44 2.57 -2.19 -8.75
N ALA A 45 1.27 -2.43 -8.58
CA ALA A 45 0.24 -1.94 -9.50
C ALA A 45 0.07 -0.41 -9.41
N LEU A 46 0.05 0.14 -8.20
CA LEU A 46 -0.11 1.59 -7.96
C LEU A 46 1.02 2.40 -8.59
N ASN A 47 2.24 1.90 -8.56
CA ASN A 47 3.40 2.54 -9.21
C ASN A 47 3.34 2.55 -10.75
N ARG A 48 2.31 1.93 -11.35
CA ARG A 48 2.14 1.82 -12.81
C ARG A 48 0.90 2.51 -13.33
N VAL A 49 0.03 2.99 -12.45
CA VAL A 49 -1.21 3.67 -12.83
C VAL A 49 -1.12 5.15 -12.42
N PRO A 50 -1.75 6.07 -13.16
CA PRO A 50 -1.73 7.48 -12.80
C PRO A 50 -2.49 7.69 -11.48
N PRO A 51 -1.95 8.48 -10.54
CA PRO A 51 -2.67 8.79 -9.31
C PRO A 51 -3.86 9.71 -9.59
N LEU A 52 -5.02 9.39 -9.03
CA LEU A 52 -6.24 10.17 -9.19
C LEU A 52 -6.75 10.59 -7.81
N TYR A 53 -6.31 11.75 -7.34
CA TYR A 53 -6.71 12.28 -6.04
C TYR A 53 -8.08 12.96 -6.07
N ALA A 54 -8.79 12.87 -4.95
CA ALA A 54 -10.00 13.61 -4.68
C ALA A 54 -10.07 14.01 -3.20
N SER A 55 -10.64 15.19 -2.94
CA SER A 55 -10.85 15.75 -1.59
C SER A 55 -12.33 15.97 -1.23
N SER A 56 -13.24 15.58 -2.13
CA SER A 56 -14.69 15.63 -1.94
C SER A 56 -15.37 14.36 -2.43
N GLN A 57 -16.62 14.13 -2.02
CA GLN A 57 -17.38 12.95 -2.42
C GLN A 57 -17.73 12.97 -3.91
N GLU A 58 -18.07 14.14 -4.46
CA GLU A 58 -18.30 14.34 -5.89
C GLU A 58 -17.02 14.14 -6.68
N GLY A 59 -15.88 14.63 -6.17
CA GLY A 59 -14.57 14.42 -6.75
C GLY A 59 -14.23 12.93 -6.84
N LEU A 60 -14.50 12.16 -5.78
CA LEU A 60 -14.29 10.71 -5.79
C LEU A 60 -15.09 10.02 -6.88
N TYR A 61 -16.37 10.36 -7.00
CA TYR A 61 -17.25 9.77 -7.99
C TYR A 61 -16.75 10.05 -9.41
N ARG A 62 -16.42 11.31 -9.71
CA ARG A 62 -15.89 11.73 -11.03
C ARG A 62 -14.56 11.01 -11.34
N GLN A 63 -13.65 10.97 -10.38
CA GLN A 63 -12.35 10.31 -10.55
C GLN A 63 -12.51 8.79 -10.71
N LYS A 64 -13.47 8.15 -10.01
CA LYS A 64 -13.76 6.72 -10.18
C LYS A 64 -14.28 6.40 -11.58
N GLN A 65 -15.21 7.20 -12.09
CA GLN A 65 -15.71 7.03 -13.46
C GLN A 65 -14.61 7.21 -14.50
N ARG A 66 -13.80 8.27 -14.34
CA ARG A 66 -12.65 8.52 -15.21
C ARG A 66 -11.66 7.35 -15.20
N ALA A 67 -11.32 6.85 -14.01
CA ALA A 67 -10.43 5.72 -13.84
C ALA A 67 -10.90 4.47 -14.60
N GLN A 68 -12.19 4.13 -14.44
CA GLN A 68 -12.79 2.98 -15.10
C GLN A 68 -12.80 3.11 -16.62
N LYS A 69 -13.09 4.33 -17.13
CA LYS A 69 -13.17 4.60 -18.56
C LYS A 69 -11.80 4.65 -19.24
N GLU A 70 -10.84 5.34 -18.64
CA GLU A 70 -9.54 5.65 -19.27
C GLU A 70 -8.45 4.64 -18.92
N PHE A 71 -8.46 4.09 -17.70
CA PHE A 71 -7.35 3.30 -17.16
C PHE A 71 -7.73 1.87 -16.79
N GLY A 72 -8.97 1.43 -17.04
CA GLY A 72 -9.44 0.10 -16.63
C GLY A 72 -8.59 -1.05 -17.17
N GLN A 73 -8.24 -1.04 -18.47
CA GLN A 73 -7.38 -2.08 -19.05
C GLN A 73 -5.96 -2.06 -18.48
N HIS A 74 -5.39 -0.87 -18.32
CA HIS A 74 -4.04 -0.68 -17.78
C HIS A 74 -3.95 -1.13 -16.32
N LEU A 75 -4.96 -0.79 -15.52
CA LEU A 75 -5.09 -1.24 -14.13
C LEU A 75 -5.13 -2.77 -14.04
N LYS A 76 -5.94 -3.43 -14.87
CA LYS A 76 -6.02 -4.90 -14.92
C LYS A 76 -4.68 -5.54 -15.26
N ALA A 77 -3.99 -5.00 -16.27
CA ALA A 77 -2.67 -5.49 -16.69
C ALA A 77 -1.61 -5.28 -15.59
N ALA A 78 -1.62 -4.14 -14.92
CA ALA A 78 -0.69 -3.83 -13.83
C ALA A 78 -0.88 -4.78 -12.63
N VAL A 79 -2.14 -5.05 -12.23
CA VAL A 79 -2.47 -6.00 -11.16
C VAL A 79 -2.06 -7.42 -11.55
N HIS A 80 -2.40 -7.84 -12.76
CA HIS A 80 -2.04 -9.16 -13.26
C HIS A 80 -0.53 -9.38 -13.20
N LYS A 81 0.25 -8.40 -13.69
CA LYS A 81 1.70 -8.49 -13.66
C LYS A 81 2.28 -8.46 -12.24
N GLY A 82 1.65 -7.72 -11.33
CA GLY A 82 2.01 -7.72 -9.91
C GLY A 82 1.82 -9.09 -9.27
N LEU A 83 0.70 -9.76 -9.55
CA LEU A 83 0.43 -11.12 -9.09
C LEU A 83 1.49 -12.10 -9.59
N GLU A 84 1.79 -12.09 -10.89
CA GLU A 84 2.85 -12.96 -11.46
C GLU A 84 4.20 -12.78 -10.75
N ILE A 85 4.62 -11.54 -10.56
CA ILE A 85 5.93 -11.23 -9.98
C ILE A 85 6.01 -11.66 -8.53
N VAL A 86 4.99 -11.34 -7.72
CA VAL A 86 4.98 -11.70 -6.29
C VAL A 86 4.88 -13.21 -6.11
N THR A 87 4.05 -13.89 -6.90
CA THR A 87 3.97 -15.35 -6.92
C THR A 87 5.29 -16.01 -7.32
N SER A 88 6.02 -15.46 -8.30
CA SER A 88 7.29 -16.03 -8.74
C SER A 88 8.44 -15.89 -7.73
N LYS A 89 8.33 -14.97 -6.76
CA LYS A 89 9.37 -14.67 -5.77
C LYS A 89 8.79 -14.62 -4.34
N PRO A 90 8.36 -15.76 -3.79
CA PRO A 90 7.66 -15.81 -2.50
C PRO A 90 8.55 -15.47 -1.29
N LEU A 91 9.87 -15.50 -1.42
CA LEU A 91 10.82 -15.18 -0.36
C LEU A 91 11.57 -13.89 -0.69
N ARG A 92 10.97 -12.76 -0.33
CA ARG A 92 11.66 -11.46 -0.28
C ARG A 92 11.91 -11.10 1.16
N LEU A 93 13.18 -11.06 1.54
CA LEU A 93 13.61 -10.48 2.81
C LEU A 93 13.68 -8.96 2.62
N THR A 94 12.71 -8.25 3.17
CA THR A 94 12.65 -6.79 3.18
C THR A 94 12.42 -6.30 4.61
N THR A 95 12.85 -5.07 4.87
CA THR A 95 12.44 -4.35 6.08
C THR A 95 11.07 -3.72 5.79
N PRO A 96 9.98 -4.18 6.43
CA PRO A 96 8.65 -3.65 6.18
C PRO A 96 8.52 -2.22 6.68
N LEU A 97 7.68 -1.42 6.02
CA LEU A 97 7.25 -0.14 6.58
C LEU A 97 6.24 -0.40 7.69
N LEU A 98 6.43 0.27 8.82
CA LEU A 98 5.51 0.24 9.95
C LEU A 98 4.61 1.47 9.92
N PRO A 99 3.38 1.38 10.46
CA PRO A 99 2.57 2.55 10.79
C PRO A 99 3.36 3.56 11.63
N GLU A 100 3.08 4.86 11.49
CA GLU A 100 3.79 5.91 12.22
C GLU A 100 3.74 5.72 13.74
N GLU A 101 2.59 5.31 14.28
CA GLU A 101 2.40 5.04 15.71
C GLU A 101 3.33 3.92 16.21
N ASP A 102 3.49 2.85 15.42
CA ASP A 102 4.37 1.72 15.74
C ASP A 102 5.85 2.14 15.63
N LEU A 103 6.18 2.98 14.65
CA LEU A 103 7.53 3.49 14.43
C LEU A 103 7.98 4.41 15.59
N GLU A 104 7.09 5.27 16.08
CA GLU A 104 7.35 6.11 17.24
C GLU A 104 7.58 5.28 18.50
N ALA A 105 6.75 4.25 18.72
CA ALA A 105 6.91 3.34 19.84
C ALA A 105 8.26 2.59 19.76
N GLU A 106 8.63 2.07 18.59
CA GLU A 106 9.91 1.39 18.37
C GLU A 106 11.10 2.33 18.58
N ALA A 107 11.02 3.57 18.06
CA ALA A 107 12.05 4.58 18.24
C ALA A 107 12.22 4.98 19.71
N GLN A 108 11.13 5.08 20.47
CA GLN A 108 11.17 5.35 21.91
C GLN A 108 11.85 4.21 22.67
N LEU A 109 11.48 2.95 22.37
CA LEU A 109 12.12 1.77 22.97
C LEU A 109 13.61 1.72 22.65
N ALA A 110 14.00 1.98 21.40
CA ALA A 110 15.38 2.02 20.97
C ALA A 110 16.18 3.11 21.72
N ARG A 111 15.61 4.31 21.91
CA ARG A 111 16.23 5.38 22.70
C ARG A 111 16.42 4.98 24.16
N MET A 112 15.38 4.42 24.80
CA MET A 112 15.48 3.92 26.17
C MET A 112 16.53 2.82 26.31
N ALA A 113 16.67 1.96 25.30
CA ALA A 113 17.70 0.92 25.29
C ALA A 113 19.10 1.53 25.19
N LEU A 114 19.30 2.52 24.32
CA LEU A 114 20.57 3.24 24.19
C LEU A 114 20.96 3.97 25.48
N GLU A 115 20.01 4.60 26.17
CA GLU A 115 20.24 5.28 27.45
C GLU A 115 20.61 4.32 28.59
N ARG A 116 20.23 3.03 28.48
CA ARG A 116 20.56 1.98 29.44
C ARG A 116 21.84 1.22 29.10
N LEU A 117 22.46 1.49 27.95
CA LEU A 117 23.77 0.91 27.65
C LEU A 117 24.80 1.52 28.60
N PRO A 118 25.58 0.69 29.33
CA PRO A 118 26.69 1.22 30.09
C PRO A 118 27.63 1.94 29.12
N MET A 119 28.03 3.15 29.46
CA MET A 119 29.10 3.85 28.75
C MET A 119 30.32 2.92 28.79
N GLU A 120 30.70 2.31 27.68
CA GLU A 120 31.92 1.51 27.53
C GLU A 120 33.15 2.43 27.63
N GLY A 121 33.39 2.96 28.83
CA GLY A 121 34.41 3.98 29.09
C GLY A 121 34.83 4.12 30.56
N GLU A 122 34.25 3.36 31.50
CA GLU A 122 34.75 3.29 32.88
C GLU A 122 35.29 1.89 33.20
N LEU A 123 36.28 1.44 32.44
CA LEU A 123 37.17 0.35 32.83
C LEU A 123 38.60 0.76 32.49
N PHE A 124 39.17 1.63 33.33
CA PHE A 124 40.61 1.80 33.51
C PHE A 124 40.91 1.97 35.00
#